data_AF-A0A7D8IPM4-F1
#
_entry.id   AF-A0A7D8IPM4-F1
#
_cell.length_a   1.000
_cell.length_b   1.000
_cell.length_c   1.000
_cell.angle_alpha   90.00
_cell.angle_beta   90.00
_cell.angle_gamma   90.00
#
_symmetry.space_group_name_H-M   'P 1'
#
loop_
_entity.id
_entity.type
_entity.pdbx_description
1 polymer ?
#
loop_
_entity_poly.entity_id
_entity_poly.type
_entity_poly.pdbx_seq_one_letter_code
_entity_poly.pdbx_strand_id
1 'polypeptide(L)'
;MGKYWRSVITTGEPESAYRYDALNRYPMSDVLRPFELTAAMCRMHWMPPIIVYWARRQSPQTLASHAKAYGEWLANPVSAGGY
;
A
#
# COMPACT_ATOMS: atom_id res chain seq x y z
N MET A 1 -24.23 1.45 3.67
CA MET A 1 -22.97 1.04 3.01
C MET A 1 -21.80 1.49 3.87
N GLY A 2 -20.77 0.65 4.06
CA GLY A 2 -19.60 0.97 4.88
C GLY A 2 -18.68 2.01 4.22
N LYS A 3 -17.78 2.63 5.00
CA LYS A 3 -16.70 3.48 4.46
C LYS A 3 -15.55 2.60 3.94
N TYR A 4 -14.64 3.16 3.15
CA TYR A 4 -13.46 2.46 2.64
C TYR A 4 -12.20 2.95 3.36
N TRP A 5 -11.37 2.02 3.85
CA TRP A 5 -10.04 2.34 4.35
C TRP A 5 -9.04 2.18 3.21
N ARG A 6 -8.31 3.25 2.91
CA ARG A 6 -7.30 3.25 1.87
C ARG A 6 -5.98 3.80 2.43
N SER A 7 -4.88 3.13 2.12
CA SER A 7 -3.55 3.48 2.64
C SER A 7 -2.56 3.70 1.49
N VAL A 8 -1.72 4.72 1.64
CA VAL A 8 -0.56 4.99 0.77
C VAL A 8 0.66 4.99 1.66
N ILE A 9 1.60 4.09 1.37
CA ILE A 9 2.70 3.76 2.27
C ILE A 9 4.02 3.89 1.51
N THR A 10 5.02 4.46 2.15
CA THR A 10 6.39 4.48 1.65
C THR A 10 7.29 3.69 2.59
N THR A 11 8.31 3.03 2.06
CA THR A 11 9.27 2.28 2.88
C THR A 11 10.70 2.77 2.65
N GLY A 12 11.54 2.57 3.66
CA GLY A 12 12.98 2.77 3.55
C GLY A 12 13.72 1.61 2.86
N GLU A 13 13.13 0.42 2.85
CA GLU A 13 13.71 -0.82 2.32
C GLU A 13 13.00 -1.30 1.04
N PRO A 14 13.67 -2.04 0.15
CA PRO A 14 13.05 -2.62 -1.05
C PRO A 14 11.96 -3.65 -0.70
N GLU A 15 11.11 -3.97 -1.66
CA GLU A 15 10.05 -4.98 -1.51
C GLU A 15 10.61 -6.34 -1.07
N SER A 16 11.76 -6.72 -1.61
CA SER A 16 12.45 -7.97 -1.28
C SER A 16 12.82 -8.11 0.20
N ALA A 17 12.87 -7.01 0.96
CA ALA A 17 13.11 -7.06 2.40
C ALA A 17 11.91 -7.60 3.20
N TYR A 18 10.70 -7.56 2.62
CA TYR A 18 9.44 -7.98 3.23
C TYR A 18 9.04 -9.37 2.75
N ARG A 19 9.80 -10.38 3.16
CA ARG A 19 9.54 -11.79 2.93
C ARG A 19 9.92 -12.58 4.19
N TYR A 20 9.35 -13.77 4.36
CA TYR A 20 9.62 -14.61 5.54
C TYR A 20 11.10 -14.99 5.69
N ASP A 21 11.82 -15.09 4.58
CA ASP A 21 13.24 -15.42 4.47
C ASP A 21 14.15 -14.18 4.35
N ALA A 22 13.61 -12.97 4.48
CA ALA A 22 14.34 -11.72 4.29
C ALA A 22 14.47 -10.90 5.58
N LEU A 23 15.06 -9.70 5.46
CA LEU A 23 15.43 -8.84 6.58
C LEU A 23 14.28 -8.58 7.57
N ASN A 24 13.08 -8.27 7.07
CA ASN A 24 11.94 -7.91 7.90
C ASN A 24 11.09 -9.13 8.32
N ARG A 25 11.44 -10.34 7.87
CA ARG A 25 10.85 -11.64 8.25
C ARG A 25 9.34 -11.78 8.05
N TYR A 26 8.68 -10.80 7.45
CA TYR A 26 7.24 -10.78 7.21
C TYR A 26 6.93 -10.10 5.88
N PRO A 27 5.97 -10.63 5.11
CA PRO A 27 5.42 -9.91 3.97
C PRO A 27 4.71 -8.65 4.42
N MET A 28 4.63 -7.65 3.53
CA MET A 28 3.97 -6.39 3.85
C MET A 28 2.50 -6.58 4.27
N SER A 29 1.82 -7.60 3.73
CA SER A 29 0.46 -7.95 4.15
C SER A 29 0.35 -8.27 5.64
N ASP A 30 1.35 -8.93 6.22
CA ASP A 30 1.37 -9.27 7.63
C ASP A 30 1.71 -8.06 8.50
N VAL A 31 2.66 -7.22 8.03
CA VAL A 31 2.98 -5.94 8.67
C VAL A 31 1.74 -5.04 8.76
N LEU A 32 0.86 -5.10 7.76
CA LEU A 32 -0.34 -4.26 7.68
C LEU A 32 -1.59 -4.87 8.33
N ARG A 33 -1.52 -6.09 8.86
CA ARG A 33 -2.64 -6.78 9.50
C ARG A 33 -3.32 -5.96 10.61
N PRO A 34 -2.61 -5.20 11.48
CA PRO A 34 -3.29 -4.35 12.46
C PRO A 34 -4.23 -3.31 11.85
N PHE A 35 -3.91 -2.76 10.67
CA PHE A 35 -4.75 -1.78 9.98
C PHE A 35 -5.97 -2.43 9.34
N GLU A 36 -5.81 -3.62 8.76
CA GLU A 36 -6.90 -4.44 8.23
C GLU A 36 -7.91 -4.78 9.35
N LEU A 37 -7.42 -5.21 10.52
CA LEU A 37 -8.25 -5.46 11.70
C LEU A 37 -8.97 -4.20 12.18
N THR A 38 -8.29 -3.06 12.18
CA THR A 38 -8.91 -1.77 12.57
C THR A 38 -10.03 -1.38 11.59
N ALA A 39 -9.84 -1.56 10.29
CA ALA A 39 -10.88 -1.34 9.29
C ALA A 39 -12.11 -2.21 9.56
N ALA A 40 -11.91 -3.50 9.87
CA ALA A 40 -12.99 -4.41 10.23
C ALA A 40 -13.75 -3.97 11.49
N MET A 41 -13.03 -3.58 12.55
CA MET A 41 -13.64 -3.05 13.79
C MET A 41 -14.50 -1.81 13.53
N CYS A 42 -14.06 -0.94 12.62
CA CYS A 42 -14.78 0.26 12.23
C CYS A 42 -15.86 0.04 11.16
N ARG A 43 -16.16 -1.23 10.79
CA ARG A 43 -17.09 -1.59 9.71
C ARG A 43 -16.76 -0.91 8.37
N MET A 44 -15.46 -0.80 8.08
CA MET A 44 -14.93 -0.29 6.82
C MET A 44 -14.47 -1.43 5.92
N HIS A 45 -14.48 -1.18 4.62
CA HIS A 45 -13.87 -2.07 3.63
C HIS A 45 -12.38 -1.78 3.53
N TRP A 46 -11.53 -2.75 3.85
CA TRP A 46 -10.09 -2.66 3.64
C TRP A 46 -9.78 -2.73 2.15
N MET A 47 -9.01 -1.76 1.65
CA MET A 47 -8.55 -1.74 0.27
C MET A 47 -7.04 -2.05 0.23
N PRO A 48 -6.57 -2.82 -0.77
CA PRO A 48 -5.14 -3.01 -0.98
C PRO A 48 -4.39 -1.67 -1.00
N PRO A 49 -3.29 -1.54 -0.25
CA PRO A 49 -2.54 -0.29 -0.16
C PRO A 49 -1.75 -0.02 -1.44
N ILE A 50 -1.52 1.25 -1.75
CA ILE A 50 -0.43 1.64 -2.66
C ILE A 50 0.85 1.67 -1.83
N ILE A 51 1.87 0.95 -2.27
CA ILE A 51 3.16 0.90 -1.57
C ILE A 51 4.27 1.35 -2.51
N VAL A 52 5.04 2.35 -2.09
CA VAL A 52 6.26 2.79 -2.78
C VAL A 52 7.46 2.27 -1.99
N TYR A 53 8.03 1.19 -2.47
CA TYR A 53 9.20 0.59 -1.84
C TYR A 53 10.46 1.42 -2.09
N TRP A 54 11.36 1.42 -1.11
CA TRP A 54 12.66 2.09 -1.21
C TRP A 54 12.57 3.55 -1.68
N ALA A 55 11.57 4.29 -1.17
CA ALA A 55 11.08 5.53 -1.79
C ALA A 55 12.18 6.58 -2.04
N ARG A 56 13.12 6.71 -1.11
CA ARG A 56 14.25 7.67 -1.22
C ARG A 56 15.27 7.32 -2.30
N ARG A 57 15.25 6.09 -2.82
CA ARG A 57 16.19 5.60 -3.85
C ARG A 57 15.52 5.42 -5.22
N GLN A 58 14.24 5.73 -5.34
CA GLN A 58 13.53 5.65 -6.61
C GLN A 58 14.02 6.73 -7.57
N SER A 59 14.03 6.42 -8.86
CA SER A 59 14.33 7.40 -9.89
C SER A 59 13.21 8.44 -9.98
N PRO A 60 13.50 9.66 -10.48
CA PRO A 60 12.46 10.65 -10.75
C PRO A 60 11.34 10.13 -11.66
N GLN A 61 11.68 9.30 -12.65
CA GLN A 61 10.73 8.70 -13.58
C GLN A 61 9.80 7.71 -12.87
N THR A 62 10.34 6.85 -12.01
CA THR A 62 9.54 5.91 -11.22
C THR A 62 8.63 6.65 -10.23
N LEU A 63 9.15 7.68 -9.55
CA LEU A 63 8.33 8.53 -8.67
C LEU A 63 7.21 9.25 -9.43
N ALA A 64 7.47 9.74 -10.64
CA ALA A 64 6.43 10.33 -11.48
C ALA A 64 5.35 9.32 -11.87
N SER A 65 5.74 8.07 -12.18
CA SER A 65 4.79 6.98 -12.43
C SER A 65 3.93 6.68 -11.21
N HIS A 66 4.52 6.60 -10.01
CA HIS A 66 3.77 6.42 -8.76
C HIS A 66 2.83 7.60 -8.48
N ALA A 67 3.26 8.83 -8.71
CA ALA A 67 2.43 10.02 -8.54
C ALA A 67 1.23 10.01 -9.49
N LYS A 68 1.44 9.60 -10.75
CA LYS A 68 0.36 9.44 -11.73
C LYS A 68 -0.64 8.36 -11.28
N ALA A 69 -0.15 7.16 -10.94
CA ALA A 69 -0.99 6.06 -10.48
C ALA A 69 -1.79 6.45 -9.22
N TYR A 70 -1.17 7.17 -8.28
CA TYR A 70 -1.84 7.71 -7.11
C TYR A 70 -2.95 8.71 -7.49
N GLY A 71 -2.69 9.61 -8.44
CA GLY A 71 -3.69 10.55 -8.96
C GLY A 71 -4.89 9.84 -9.61
N GLU A 72 -4.65 8.84 -10.44
CA GLU A 72 -5.70 8.02 -11.08
C GLU A 72 -6.53 7.25 -10.05
N TRP A 73 -5.86 6.71 -9.03
CA TRP A 73 -6.50 6.02 -7.92
C TRP A 73 -7.33 6.97 -7.04
N LEU A 74 -6.88 8.20 -6.79
CA LEU A 74 -7.68 9.22 -6.10
C LEU A 74 -8.93 9.60 -6.91
N ALA A 75 -8.80 9.71 -8.23
CA ALA A 75 -9.91 10.03 -9.12
C ALA A 75 -10.96 8.92 -9.20
N ASN A 76 -10.58 7.66 -8.90
CA ASN A 76 -11.47 6.50 -8.91
C ASN A 76 -11.53 5.81 -7.52
N PRO A 77 -12.26 6.38 -6.55
CA PRO A 77 -12.15 5.98 -5.15
C PRO A 77 -12.73 4.61 -4.77
N VAL A 78 -13.49 3.96 -5.68
CA VAL A 78 -14.22 2.70 -5.40
C VAL A 78 -13.87 1.57 -6.37
N SER A 79 -13.09 1.83 -7.43
CA SER A 79 -12.54 0.73 -8.23
C SER A 79 -11.51 0.01 -7.38
N ALA A 80 -11.70 -1.29 -7.10
CA ALA A 80 -10.65 -2.14 -6.59
C ALA A 80 -9.44 -1.96 -7.53
N GLY A 81 -8.39 -1.31 -7.05
CA GLY A 81 -7.20 -1.00 -7.85
C GLY A 81 -6.67 -2.30 -8.44
N GLY A 82 -6.65 -2.35 -9.77
CA GLY A 82 -6.45 -3.57 -10.55
C GLY A 82 -5.05 -4.17 -10.44
N TYR A 83 -5.02 -5.42 -10.89
CA TYR A 83 -3.90 -6.35 -11.10
C TYR A 83 -2.60 -5.74 -11.64
#